data_AF-A0A1I0NW22-F1
#
_entry.id   AF-A0A1I0NW22-F1
#
_cell.length_a   1.000
_cell.length_b   1.000
_cell.length_c   1.000
_cell.angle_alpha   90.00
_cell.angle_beta   90.00
_cell.angle_gamma   90.00
#
_symmetry.space_group_name_H-M   'P 1'
#
loop_
_entity.id
_entity.type
_entity.pdbx_description
1 polymer ?
#
loop_
_entity_poly.entity_id
_entity_poly.type
_entity_poly.pdbx_seq_one_letter_code
_entity_poly.pdbx_strand_id
1 'polypeptide(L)'
;MRRLGLIFLISGCVKPRISSLKVADFVLVDTSQPATEYLHMQRSMDYPIYYTGPVKDTINIGQRYERRRTPIPRWPEIFPVSYTYSDKNLRIEVDTSFDANCLEEHYSKDWEIDPDLTRNYHASVFTIQNISDSIICMGETFSIYYMHRELKNRQGQWIQMEKSLSQELFCGTGQPTIYIKPGEMILSKVKHYKGTFKTDCRLVFGRNDRVVYSNVFSEFVDDKIFSFNDTEN
;
A
#
# COMPACT_ATOMS: atom_id res chain seq x y z
N MET A 1 -0.01 -48.73 38.42
CA MET A 1 -1.00 -48.00 37.60
C MET A 1 -0.35 -46.76 37.02
N ARG A 2 -0.07 -46.73 35.72
CA ARG A 2 0.50 -45.55 35.02
C ARG A 2 -0.65 -44.61 34.64
N ARG A 3 -0.66 -43.38 35.17
CA ARG A 3 -1.57 -42.33 34.73
C ARG A 3 -1.00 -41.73 33.45
N LEU A 4 -1.63 -42.01 32.30
CA LEU A 4 -1.44 -41.23 31.09
C LEU A 4 -2.13 -39.87 31.30
N GLY A 5 -1.34 -38.79 31.35
CA GLY A 5 -1.85 -37.43 31.25
C GLY A 5 -2.23 -37.15 29.80
N LEU A 6 -3.52 -36.97 29.54
CA LEU A 6 -4.04 -36.54 28.25
C LEU A 6 -3.77 -35.03 28.11
N ILE A 7 -2.82 -34.65 27.25
CA ILE A 7 -2.60 -33.25 26.89
C ILE A 7 -3.64 -32.89 25.83
N PHE A 8 -4.64 -32.08 26.20
CA PHE A 8 -5.54 -31.44 25.25
C PHE A 8 -4.78 -30.33 24.53
N LEU A 9 -4.34 -30.60 23.30
CA LEU A 9 -3.95 -29.57 22.35
C LEU A 9 -5.23 -28.86 21.89
N ILE A 10 -5.58 -27.77 22.56
CA ILE A 10 -6.60 -26.85 22.06
C ILE A 10 -5.99 -26.12 20.87
N SER A 11 -6.25 -26.65 19.67
CA SER A 11 -6.06 -25.92 18.42
C SER A 11 -7.11 -24.81 18.36
N GLY A 12 -6.79 -23.67 18.99
CA GLY A 12 -7.61 -22.48 18.94
C GLY A 12 -7.59 -21.92 17.52
N CYS A 13 -8.65 -22.16 16.76
CA CYS A 13 -8.86 -21.51 15.48
C CYS A 13 -9.13 -20.02 15.75
N VAL A 14 -8.08 -19.19 15.68
CA VAL A 14 -8.21 -17.73 15.83
C VAL A 14 -8.97 -17.22 14.61
N LYS A 15 -10.26 -16.90 14.78
CA LYS A 15 -11.04 -16.27 13.71
C LYS A 15 -10.42 -14.91 13.39
N PRO A 16 -10.18 -14.59 12.11
CA PRO A 16 -9.67 -13.29 11.73
C PRO A 16 -10.65 -12.20 12.19
N ARG A 17 -10.13 -11.15 12.81
CA ARG A 17 -10.94 -9.99 13.19
C ARG A 17 -11.31 -9.25 11.91
N ILE A 18 -12.61 -9.13 11.68
CA ILE A 18 -13.16 -8.37 10.56
C ILE A 18 -13.52 -7.00 11.10
N SER A 19 -12.98 -5.96 10.46
CA SER A 19 -13.32 -4.56 10.76
C SER A 19 -14.09 -4.01 9.57
N SER A 20 -15.25 -3.39 9.80
CA SER A 20 -15.97 -2.62 8.79
C SER A 20 -15.89 -1.13 9.11
N LEU A 21 -15.71 -0.32 8.07
CA LEU A 21 -15.43 1.12 8.18
C LEU A 21 -16.12 1.84 7.04
N LYS A 22 -16.65 3.04 7.27
CA LYS A 22 -17.09 3.93 6.20
C LYS A 22 -15.92 4.82 5.76
N VAL A 23 -15.48 4.70 4.51
CA VAL A 23 -14.44 5.51 3.85
C VAL A 23 -15.10 6.31 2.75
N ALA A 24 -15.21 7.63 2.93
CA ALA A 24 -15.91 8.52 2.01
C ALA A 24 -17.29 7.97 1.57
N ASP A 25 -17.35 7.44 0.35
CA ASP A 25 -18.56 6.96 -0.33
C ASP A 25 -18.80 5.44 -0.22
N PHE A 26 -17.91 4.67 0.41
CA PHE A 26 -18.03 3.22 0.52
C PHE A 26 -17.76 2.68 1.92
N VAL A 27 -18.14 1.43 2.15
CA VAL A 27 -17.82 0.65 3.34
C VAL A 27 -16.63 -0.27 3.02
N LEU A 28 -15.51 -0.02 3.66
CA LEU A 28 -14.34 -0.89 3.64
C LEU A 28 -14.48 -1.97 4.69
N VAL A 29 -14.36 -3.24 4.29
CA VAL A 29 -14.28 -4.37 5.20
C VAL A 29 -12.87 -4.94 5.10
N ASP A 30 -12.09 -4.84 6.17
CA ASP A 30 -10.69 -5.28 6.24
C ASP A 30 -10.54 -6.45 7.20
N THR A 31 -9.94 -7.55 6.74
CA THR A 31 -9.51 -8.63 7.62
C THR A 31 -8.19 -8.23 8.25
N SER A 32 -8.28 -7.64 9.44
CA SER A 32 -7.23 -6.83 10.01
C SER A 32 -6.75 -7.47 11.32
N GLN A 33 -5.47 -7.84 11.37
CA GLN A 33 -4.81 -8.05 12.66
C GLN A 33 -4.54 -6.67 13.30
N PRO A 34 -4.49 -6.57 14.65
CA PRO A 34 -4.09 -5.33 15.30
C PRO A 34 -2.69 -4.91 14.82
N ALA A 35 -2.53 -3.64 14.45
CA ALA A 35 -1.22 -3.07 14.20
C ALA A 35 -0.41 -3.02 15.50
N THR A 36 0.89 -3.31 15.40
CA THR A 36 1.80 -3.36 16.57
C THR A 36 3.03 -2.48 16.39
N GLU A 37 3.30 -2.02 15.16
CA GLU A 37 4.56 -1.38 14.81
C GLU A 37 4.39 -0.13 13.96
N TYR A 38 5.37 0.76 14.06
CA TYR A 38 5.49 1.94 13.21
C TYR A 38 6.80 1.84 12.43
N LEU A 39 6.88 2.48 11.27
CA LEU A 39 8.10 2.53 10.49
C LEU A 39 9.16 3.36 11.20
N HIS A 40 10.36 2.80 11.36
CA HIS A 40 11.47 3.46 12.03
C HIS A 40 12.40 4.23 11.09
N MET A 41 12.48 3.84 9.81
CA MET A 41 13.38 4.42 8.81
C MET A 41 12.83 4.19 7.40
N GLN A 42 13.49 4.77 6.39
CA GLN A 42 13.26 4.44 4.97
C GLN A 42 13.67 2.98 4.71
N ARG A 43 12.77 2.04 4.95
CA ARG A 43 12.83 0.72 4.31
C ARG A 43 12.06 0.82 3.00
N SER A 44 12.40 0.02 1.98
CA SER A 44 11.68 -0.04 0.70
C SER A 44 10.17 -0.02 0.98
N MET A 45 9.54 1.12 0.69
CA MET A 45 8.13 1.31 0.99
C MET A 45 7.34 0.84 -0.20
N ASP A 46 7.10 -0.46 -0.17
CA ASP A 46 6.19 -1.07 -1.08
C ASP A 46 4.76 -0.55 -0.80
N TYR A 47 4.04 -0.22 -1.87
CA TYR A 47 2.64 0.20 -1.83
C TYR A 47 1.76 -0.93 -2.38
N PRO A 48 1.51 -1.98 -1.58
CA PRO A 48 0.81 -3.18 -2.04
C PRO A 48 -0.61 -2.85 -2.49
N ILE A 49 -1.04 -3.45 -3.60
CA ILE A 49 -2.41 -3.32 -4.08
C ILE A 49 -3.27 -4.33 -3.31
N TYR A 50 -4.37 -3.88 -2.70
CA TYR A 50 -5.35 -4.76 -2.05
C TYR A 50 -6.63 -4.92 -2.86
N TYR A 51 -6.93 -3.95 -3.72
CA TYR A 51 -8.11 -3.95 -4.56
C TYR A 51 -7.85 -3.17 -5.84
N THR A 52 -8.38 -3.67 -6.95
CA THR A 52 -8.51 -2.97 -8.22
C THR A 52 -9.89 -3.30 -8.79
N GLY A 53 -10.69 -2.30 -9.12
CA GLY A 53 -12.02 -2.50 -9.67
C GLY A 53 -12.97 -1.31 -9.49
N PRO A 54 -14.26 -1.48 -9.79
CA PRO A 54 -15.24 -0.40 -9.74
C PRO A 54 -15.47 0.08 -8.30
N VAL A 55 -15.74 1.37 -8.14
CA VAL A 55 -16.28 1.91 -6.88
C VAL A 55 -17.64 1.26 -6.61
N LYS A 56 -17.86 0.80 -5.38
CA LYS A 56 -19.08 0.14 -4.94
C LYS A 56 -19.31 0.38 -3.46
N ASP A 57 -20.55 0.20 -3.02
CA ASP A 57 -20.97 0.47 -1.64
C ASP A 57 -20.16 -0.31 -0.59
N THR A 58 -19.70 -1.52 -0.90
CA THR A 58 -18.90 -2.33 0.01
C THR A 58 -17.70 -2.97 -0.70
N ILE A 59 -16.49 -2.63 -0.25
CA ILE A 59 -15.24 -3.20 -0.70
C ILE A 59 -14.67 -4.08 0.41
N ASN A 60 -14.63 -5.38 0.18
CA ASN A 60 -13.93 -6.31 1.05
C ASN A 60 -12.46 -6.38 0.61
N ILE A 61 -11.57 -5.95 1.48
CA ILE A 61 -10.13 -6.14 1.33
C ILE A 61 -9.65 -7.19 2.32
N GLY A 62 -8.63 -7.93 1.93
CA GLY A 62 -7.97 -8.89 2.79
C GLY A 62 -6.49 -8.93 2.50
N GLN A 63 -6.02 -10.01 1.91
CA GLN A 63 -4.62 -10.13 1.49
C GLN A 63 -4.31 -9.23 0.29
N ARG A 64 -3.05 -8.80 0.19
CA ARG A 64 -2.53 -8.03 -0.95
C ARG A 64 -2.52 -8.86 -2.23
N TYR A 65 -2.35 -8.18 -3.35
CA TYR A 65 -2.09 -8.79 -4.64
C TYR A 65 -0.72 -9.52 -4.61
N GLU A 66 -0.65 -10.73 -5.17
CA GLU A 66 0.56 -11.57 -5.19
C GLU A 66 0.56 -12.60 -6.32
N ARG A 67 1.75 -12.93 -6.86
CA ARG A 67 1.97 -13.80 -8.04
C ARG A 67 1.25 -15.14 -8.05
N ARG A 68 1.04 -15.76 -6.89
CA ARG A 68 0.44 -17.09 -6.79
C ARG A 68 -0.99 -17.08 -6.27
N ARG A 69 -1.44 -15.95 -5.72
CA ARG A 69 -2.76 -15.82 -5.06
C ARG A 69 -3.73 -15.02 -5.91
N THR A 70 -3.23 -14.03 -6.64
CA THR A 70 -4.06 -13.12 -7.42
C THR A 70 -4.13 -13.59 -8.86
N PRO A 71 -5.33 -13.90 -9.37
CA PRO A 71 -5.52 -14.12 -10.79
C PRO A 71 -5.01 -12.90 -11.56
N ILE A 72 -4.04 -13.10 -12.45
CA ILE A 72 -3.58 -12.04 -13.34
C ILE A 72 -4.75 -11.67 -14.24
N PRO A 73 -5.26 -10.42 -14.19
CA PRO A 73 -6.38 -10.06 -15.03
C PRO A 73 -5.96 -10.20 -16.49
N ARG A 74 -6.74 -10.97 -17.27
CA ARG A 74 -6.54 -11.07 -18.71
C ARG A 74 -7.16 -9.85 -19.35
N TRP A 75 -6.32 -8.94 -19.78
CA TRP A 75 -6.75 -7.78 -20.54
C TRP A 75 -6.77 -8.13 -22.04
N PRO A 76 -7.76 -7.66 -22.82
CA PRO A 76 -7.77 -7.91 -24.25
C PRO A 76 -6.47 -7.34 -24.86
N GLU A 77 -5.84 -8.03 -25.80
CA GLU A 77 -4.48 -7.69 -26.26
C GLU A 77 -4.36 -6.29 -26.89
N ILE A 78 -5.49 -5.64 -27.24
CA ILE A 78 -5.52 -4.37 -27.95
C ILE A 78 -6.62 -3.48 -27.36
N PHE A 79 -6.23 -2.54 -26.49
CA PHE A 79 -7.04 -1.38 -26.11
C PHE A 79 -6.15 -0.15 -26.01
N PRO A 80 -6.66 1.06 -26.31
CA PRO A 80 -5.89 2.28 -26.12
C PRO A 80 -5.63 2.46 -24.62
N VAL A 81 -4.34 2.55 -24.28
CA VAL A 81 -3.86 2.74 -22.90
C VAL A 81 -3.20 4.11 -22.81
N SER A 82 -3.59 4.88 -21.80
CA SER A 82 -2.94 6.14 -21.45
C SER A 82 -1.82 5.90 -20.44
N TYR A 83 -0.69 6.57 -20.70
CA TYR A 83 0.43 6.74 -19.77
C TYR A 83 0.53 8.20 -19.28
N THR A 84 -0.58 8.94 -19.39
CA THR A 84 -0.64 10.35 -19.01
C THR A 84 -1.25 10.50 -17.63
N TYR A 85 -0.39 10.83 -16.66
CA TYR A 85 -0.79 11.07 -15.28
C TYR A 85 -0.97 12.57 -15.04
N SER A 86 -2.15 12.96 -14.60
CA SER A 86 -2.46 14.33 -14.18
C SER A 86 -3.66 14.31 -13.25
N ASP A 87 -3.85 15.40 -12.51
CA ASP A 87 -5.03 15.67 -11.68
C ASP A 87 -6.36 15.71 -12.46
N LYS A 88 -6.29 15.80 -13.80
CA LYS A 88 -7.46 15.68 -14.68
C LYS A 88 -7.86 14.24 -14.96
N ASN A 89 -6.94 13.29 -14.78
CA ASN A 89 -7.14 11.90 -15.16
C ASN A 89 -7.18 10.96 -13.95
N LEU A 90 -6.47 11.32 -12.88
CA LEU A 90 -6.34 10.54 -11.66
C LEU A 90 -6.62 11.40 -10.45
N ARG A 91 -7.22 10.78 -9.44
CA ARG A 91 -7.39 11.36 -8.11
C ARG A 91 -6.79 10.42 -7.07
N ILE A 92 -5.99 10.98 -6.16
CA ILE A 92 -5.37 10.23 -5.07
C ILE A 92 -5.87 10.82 -3.75
N GLU A 93 -6.42 9.97 -2.89
CA GLU A 93 -6.96 10.40 -1.60
C GLU A 93 -6.46 9.45 -0.51
N VAL A 94 -5.86 10.03 0.53
CA VAL A 94 -5.43 9.35 1.75
C VAL A 94 -6.42 9.67 2.86
N ASP A 95 -6.99 8.63 3.45
CA ASP A 95 -7.89 8.74 4.59
C ASP A 95 -7.16 8.31 5.86
N THR A 96 -6.82 9.31 6.69
CA THR A 96 -6.17 9.14 8.00
C THR A 96 -7.16 9.14 9.16
N SER A 97 -8.48 9.12 8.90
CA SER A 97 -9.49 9.06 9.96
C SER A 97 -9.59 7.67 10.61
N PHE A 98 -8.91 6.69 10.02
CA PHE A 98 -8.93 5.29 10.40
C PHE A 98 -7.52 4.74 10.61
N ASP A 99 -7.34 3.99 11.69
CA ASP A 99 -6.13 3.21 11.95
C ASP A 99 -6.21 1.86 11.23
N ALA A 100 -5.66 1.84 10.02
CA ALA A 100 -5.48 0.61 9.25
C ALA A 100 -4.24 -0.15 9.73
N ASN A 101 -4.12 -1.38 9.24
CA ASN A 101 -2.92 -2.18 9.43
C ASN A 101 -2.36 -2.60 8.06
N CYS A 102 -1.04 -2.60 7.93
CA CYS A 102 -0.34 -3.06 6.75
C CYS A 102 0.58 -4.23 7.13
N LEU A 103 0.16 -5.43 6.74
CA LEU A 103 0.92 -6.66 6.95
C LEU A 103 2.11 -6.73 5.98
N GLU A 104 3.30 -6.99 6.53
CA GLU A 104 4.51 -7.31 5.79
C GLU A 104 4.86 -8.78 6.03
N GLU A 105 4.40 -9.63 5.11
CA GLU A 105 4.64 -11.07 5.13
C GLU A 105 6.11 -11.36 4.76
N HIS A 106 6.76 -12.18 5.57
CA HIS A 106 8.07 -12.75 5.24
C HIS A 106 7.90 -14.23 4.95
N TYR A 107 8.54 -14.71 3.90
CA TYR A 107 8.44 -16.10 3.48
C TYR A 107 9.71 -16.87 3.84
N SER A 108 9.52 -18.07 4.39
CA SER A 108 10.59 -19.04 4.56
C SER A 108 11.09 -19.54 3.20
N LYS A 109 12.18 -20.32 3.20
CA LYS A 109 12.68 -20.98 1.97
C LYS A 109 11.64 -21.90 1.32
N ASP A 110 10.72 -22.42 2.10
CA ASP A 110 9.66 -23.32 1.67
C ASP A 110 8.37 -22.58 1.26
N TRP A 111 8.42 -21.24 1.16
CA TRP A 111 7.30 -20.36 0.81
C TRP A 111 6.16 -20.35 1.82
N GLU A 112 6.44 -20.73 3.07
CA GLU A 112 5.50 -20.56 4.18
C GLU A 112 5.68 -19.18 4.81
N ILE A 113 4.59 -18.59 5.29
CA ILE A 113 4.66 -17.32 6.03
C ILE A 113 5.41 -17.61 7.34
N ASP A 114 6.51 -16.90 7.55
CA ASP A 114 7.24 -16.90 8.80
C ASP A 114 6.55 -15.93 9.78
N PRO A 115 5.84 -16.43 10.81
CA PRO A 115 5.12 -15.57 11.73
C PRO A 115 6.05 -14.71 12.60
N ASP A 116 7.29 -15.16 12.84
CA ASP A 116 8.26 -14.48 13.69
C ASP A 116 8.90 -13.28 12.97
N LEU A 117 8.92 -13.33 11.63
CA LEU A 117 9.41 -12.26 10.77
C LEU A 117 8.30 -11.38 10.21
N THR A 118 7.05 -11.84 10.23
CA THR A 118 5.91 -11.04 9.80
C THR A 118 5.71 -9.84 10.72
N ARG A 119 5.49 -8.67 10.13
CA ARG A 119 5.32 -7.40 10.87
C ARG A 119 4.00 -6.76 10.49
N ASN A 120 3.31 -6.16 11.46
CA ASN A 120 2.04 -5.49 11.21
C ASN A 120 2.11 -4.02 11.60
N TYR A 121 2.12 -3.15 10.58
CA TYR A 121 2.36 -1.73 10.77
C TYR A 121 1.06 -0.93 10.86
N HIS A 122 1.06 0.12 11.69
CA HIS A 122 0.06 1.16 11.64
C HIS A 122 0.07 1.81 10.27
N ALA A 123 -1.11 2.01 9.69
CA ALA A 123 -1.24 2.51 8.34
C ALA A 123 -2.53 3.34 8.16
N SER A 124 -2.55 4.12 7.09
CA SER A 124 -3.77 4.74 6.55
C SER A 124 -4.12 4.08 5.23
N VAL A 125 -5.41 4.14 4.87
CA VAL A 125 -5.87 3.69 3.56
C VAL A 125 -5.72 4.84 2.57
N PHE A 126 -5.35 4.51 1.34
CA PHE A 126 -5.45 5.47 0.25
C PHE A 126 -6.01 4.83 -1.01
N THR A 127 -6.57 5.67 -1.86
CA THR A 127 -7.16 5.27 -3.12
C THR A 127 -6.51 6.00 -4.28
N ILE A 128 -6.46 5.35 -5.44
CA ILE A 128 -6.15 5.99 -6.73
C ILE A 128 -7.32 5.72 -7.65
N GLN A 129 -8.05 6.75 -8.04
CA GLN A 129 -9.23 6.63 -8.90
C GLN A 129 -8.95 7.15 -10.30
N ASN A 130 -9.37 6.40 -11.31
CA ASN A 130 -9.43 6.88 -12.68
C ASN A 130 -10.69 7.72 -12.88
N ILE A 131 -10.50 9.03 -13.03
CA ILE A 131 -11.57 10.01 -13.28
C ILE A 131 -11.63 10.44 -14.76
N SER A 132 -10.80 9.84 -15.62
CA SER A 132 -10.83 10.05 -17.07
C SER A 132 -11.80 9.10 -17.78
N ASP A 133 -11.96 9.31 -19.09
CA ASP A 133 -12.69 8.43 -20.01
C ASP A 133 -11.81 7.33 -20.65
N SER A 134 -10.52 7.29 -20.29
CA SER A 134 -9.52 6.41 -20.88
C SER A 134 -8.96 5.41 -19.87
N ILE A 135 -8.50 4.25 -20.32
CA ILE A 135 -7.82 3.28 -19.45
C ILE A 135 -6.41 3.78 -19.15
N ILE A 136 -5.98 3.68 -17.88
CA ILE A 136 -4.67 4.17 -17.43
C ILE A 136 -3.80 2.99 -16.98
N CYS A 137 -2.54 2.95 -17.45
CA CYS A 137 -1.54 1.99 -17.00
C CYS A 137 -0.84 2.45 -15.72
N MET A 138 -0.80 1.57 -14.72
CA MET A 138 -0.25 1.83 -13.39
C MET A 138 1.14 1.22 -13.17
N GLY A 139 1.65 0.47 -14.15
CA GLY A 139 2.94 -0.22 -14.11
C GLY A 139 2.81 -1.74 -14.02
N GLU A 140 3.95 -2.43 -14.05
CA GLU A 140 4.03 -3.90 -14.01
C GLU A 140 4.52 -4.36 -12.63
N THR A 141 3.58 -4.59 -11.71
CA THR A 141 3.87 -5.08 -10.35
C THR A 141 2.60 -5.43 -9.56
N PHE A 142 2.77 -6.06 -8.40
CA PHE A 142 1.73 -6.30 -7.39
C PHE A 142 1.55 -5.12 -6.42
N SER A 143 2.15 -3.98 -6.76
CA SER A 143 2.22 -2.78 -5.97
C SER A 143 2.12 -1.54 -6.85
N ILE A 144 2.04 -0.36 -6.27
CA ILE A 144 1.94 0.87 -7.07
C ILE A 144 3.34 1.31 -7.50
N TYR A 145 3.65 1.07 -8.78
CA TYR A 145 5.02 1.10 -9.31
C TYR A 145 5.71 2.47 -9.27
N TYR A 146 4.95 3.54 -9.52
CA TYR A 146 5.45 4.90 -9.66
C TYR A 146 5.14 5.77 -8.43
N MET A 147 4.82 5.16 -7.29
CA MET A 147 4.48 5.87 -6.06
C MET A 147 5.72 6.13 -5.22
N HIS A 148 5.78 7.32 -4.63
CA HIS A 148 6.65 7.64 -3.50
C HIS A 148 5.93 8.61 -2.55
N ARG A 149 6.48 8.78 -1.36
CA ARG A 149 6.04 9.74 -0.35
C ARG A 149 6.97 10.94 -0.31
N GLU A 150 6.40 12.10 -0.04
CA GLU A 150 7.13 13.31 0.31
C GLU A 150 6.68 13.82 1.69
N LEU A 151 7.64 14.29 2.48
CA LEU A 151 7.43 14.92 3.78
C LEU A 151 8.04 16.33 3.79
N LYS A 152 7.42 17.26 4.53
CA LYS A 152 8.08 18.55 4.80
C LYS A 152 9.14 18.40 5.89
N ASN A 153 10.34 18.93 5.66
CA ASN A 153 11.33 19.11 6.73
C ASN A 153 10.99 20.33 7.61
N ARG A 154 11.82 20.62 8.62
CA ARG A 154 11.63 21.78 9.52
C ARG A 154 11.68 23.14 8.80
N GLN A 155 12.33 23.19 7.65
CA GLN A 155 12.43 24.38 6.80
C GLN A 155 11.20 24.52 5.87
N GLY A 156 10.25 23.58 5.94
CA GLY A 156 9.03 23.57 5.12
C GLY A 156 9.26 23.08 3.69
N GLN A 157 10.42 22.51 3.39
CA GLN A 157 10.76 21.97 2.07
C GLN A 157 10.26 20.53 1.95
N TRP A 158 9.68 20.19 0.80
CA TRP A 158 9.28 18.83 0.49
C TRP A 158 10.51 17.97 0.18
N ILE A 159 10.62 16.85 0.86
CA ILE A 159 11.70 15.88 0.73
C ILE A 159 11.07 14.54 0.32
N GLN A 160 11.52 13.98 -0.80
CA GLN A 160 11.13 12.63 -1.23
C GLN A 160 11.73 11.61 -0.27
N MET A 161 10.90 10.74 0.30
CA MET A 161 11.30 9.82 1.35
C MET A 161 11.71 8.44 0.85
N GLU A 162 11.46 8.09 -0.39
CA GLU A 162 11.92 6.82 -0.93
C GLU A 162 11.96 6.88 -2.44
N LYS A 163 12.81 6.07 -3.06
CA LYS A 163 12.72 5.77 -4.47
C LYS A 163 11.46 4.95 -4.71
N SER A 164 10.71 5.28 -5.76
CA SER A 164 9.64 4.42 -6.25
C SER A 164 10.22 3.10 -6.78
N LEU A 165 9.41 2.04 -6.85
CA LEU A 165 9.84 0.75 -7.43
C LEU A 165 10.40 0.90 -8.85
N SER A 166 9.89 1.87 -9.62
CA SER A 166 10.40 2.19 -10.95
C SER A 166 11.84 2.72 -10.98
N GLN A 167 12.32 3.27 -9.86
CA GLN A 167 13.67 3.80 -9.70
C GLN A 167 14.64 2.76 -9.09
N GLU A 168 14.14 1.67 -8.51
CA GLU A 168 14.94 0.61 -7.87
C GLU A 168 15.40 -0.49 -8.86
N LEU A 169 15.34 -0.25 -10.17
CA LEU A 169 15.72 -1.22 -11.23
C LEU A 169 15.00 -2.58 -11.10
N PHE A 170 13.78 -2.57 -10.56
CA PHE A 170 13.01 -3.78 -10.34
C PHE A 170 12.61 -4.44 -11.68
N CYS A 171 13.18 -5.61 -11.97
CA CYS A 171 12.88 -6.42 -13.15
C CYS A 171 11.77 -7.45 -12.83
N GLY A 172 10.52 -7.02 -12.95
CA GLY A 172 9.31 -7.74 -12.55
C GLY A 172 8.91 -8.94 -13.41
N THR A 173 9.82 -9.88 -13.65
CA THR A 173 9.56 -11.05 -14.51
C THR A 173 8.37 -11.87 -13.98
N GLY A 174 7.27 -11.91 -14.73
CA GLY A 174 6.06 -12.66 -14.38
C GLY A 174 5.10 -11.91 -13.45
N GLN A 175 5.21 -10.59 -13.38
CA GLN A 175 4.22 -9.72 -12.73
C GLN A 175 3.18 -9.22 -13.74
N PRO A 176 1.96 -8.90 -13.29
CA PRO A 176 0.93 -8.36 -14.16
C PRO A 176 1.18 -6.88 -14.45
N THR A 177 0.84 -6.44 -15.66
CA THR A 177 0.58 -5.02 -15.89
C THR A 177 -0.76 -4.66 -15.26
N ILE A 178 -0.76 -3.64 -14.39
CA ILE A 178 -1.94 -3.13 -13.72
C ILE A 178 -2.54 -2.01 -14.57
N TYR A 179 -3.84 -2.11 -14.83
CA TYR A 179 -4.63 -1.07 -15.48
C TYR A 179 -5.83 -0.72 -14.62
N ILE A 180 -6.29 0.52 -14.73
CA ILE A 180 -7.54 0.99 -14.13
C ILE A 180 -8.44 1.57 -15.22
N LYS A 181 -9.65 1.04 -15.37
CA LYS A 181 -10.64 1.55 -16.34
C LYS A 181 -11.29 2.84 -15.84
N PRO A 182 -11.96 3.60 -16.72
CA PRO A 182 -12.79 4.73 -16.31
C PRO A 182 -13.73 4.37 -15.15
N GLY A 183 -13.68 5.16 -14.07
CA GLY A 183 -14.49 4.95 -12.87
C GLY A 183 -14.01 3.83 -11.93
N GLU A 184 -12.96 3.07 -12.28
CA GLU A 184 -12.32 2.12 -11.37
C GLU A 184 -11.31 2.82 -10.45
N MET A 185 -10.97 2.12 -9.36
CA MET A 185 -10.00 2.56 -8.37
C MET A 185 -9.04 1.44 -7.97
N ILE A 186 -7.87 1.84 -7.48
CA ILE A 186 -6.98 1.02 -6.66
C ILE A 186 -7.17 1.42 -5.20
N LEU A 187 -7.14 0.43 -4.31
CA LEU A 187 -7.02 0.63 -2.86
C LEU A 187 -5.68 0.07 -2.38
N SER A 188 -4.95 0.89 -1.64
CA SER A 188 -3.68 0.53 -1.02
C SER A 188 -3.58 1.10 0.40
N LYS A 189 -2.46 0.83 1.08
CA LYS A 189 -2.20 1.28 2.45
C LYS A 189 -0.83 1.95 2.52
N VAL A 190 -0.75 3.05 3.24
CA VAL A 190 0.50 3.78 3.53
C VAL A 190 0.85 3.58 5.00
N LYS A 191 2.04 3.06 5.27
CA LYS A 191 2.54 2.82 6.63
C LYS A 191 2.94 4.14 7.32
N HIS A 192 2.58 4.26 8.59
CA HIS A 192 2.95 5.41 9.42
C HIS A 192 4.34 5.27 10.00
N TYR A 193 5.03 6.40 10.10
CA TYR A 193 6.32 6.48 10.77
C TYR A 193 6.18 6.59 12.28
N LYS A 194 7.26 6.24 12.96
CA LYS A 194 7.44 6.52 14.37
C LYS A 194 8.14 7.85 14.53
N GLY A 195 7.64 8.68 15.44
CA GLY A 195 8.40 9.80 15.97
C GLY A 195 7.53 10.82 16.68
N THR A 196 8.09 12.01 16.87
CA THR A 196 7.46 13.09 17.64
C THR A 196 7.36 14.40 16.87
N PHE A 197 8.08 14.53 15.75
CA PHE A 197 7.97 15.69 14.88
C PHE A 197 6.75 15.50 13.96
N LYS A 198 5.72 16.33 14.17
CA LYS A 198 4.54 16.36 13.31
C LYS A 198 4.84 17.19 12.05
N THR A 199 4.62 16.60 10.88
CA THR A 199 4.86 17.28 9.60
C THR A 199 3.77 16.99 8.56
N ASP A 200 3.78 17.77 7.49
CA ASP A 200 2.94 17.54 6.31
C ASP A 200 3.53 16.41 5.47
N CYS A 201 2.64 15.54 5.02
CA CYS A 201 2.92 14.39 4.19
C CYS A 201 2.01 14.38 2.97
N ARG A 202 2.54 13.90 1.83
CA ARG A 202 1.74 13.60 0.63
C ARG A 202 2.30 12.40 -0.11
N LEU A 203 1.42 11.72 -0.82
CA LEU A 203 1.78 10.70 -1.79
C LEU A 203 1.91 11.33 -3.18
N VAL A 204 2.86 10.83 -3.96
CA VAL A 204 3.17 11.30 -5.30
C VAL A 204 3.23 10.11 -6.23
N PHE A 205 2.35 10.10 -7.24
CA PHE A 205 2.34 9.08 -8.28
C PHE A 205 2.67 9.70 -9.62
N GLY A 206 3.68 9.19 -10.32
CA GLY A 206 3.94 9.68 -11.67
C GLY A 206 5.29 9.31 -12.26
N ARG A 207 5.48 9.69 -13.51
CA ARG A 207 6.68 9.40 -14.31
C ARG A 207 7.01 10.58 -15.20
N ASN A 208 8.31 10.88 -15.37
CA ASN A 208 8.83 11.88 -16.32
C ASN A 208 8.06 13.22 -16.23
N ASP A 209 8.06 13.83 -15.04
CA ASP A 209 7.40 15.10 -14.69
C ASP A 209 5.87 15.14 -14.74
N ARG A 210 5.23 14.03 -15.11
CA ARG A 210 3.77 13.87 -15.06
C ARG A 210 3.41 13.21 -13.74
N VAL A 211 3.13 14.04 -12.74
CA VAL A 211 2.84 13.60 -11.38
C VAL A 211 1.45 14.01 -10.93
N VAL A 212 0.90 13.20 -10.03
CA VAL A 212 -0.38 13.42 -9.37
C VAL A 212 -0.12 13.34 -7.88
N TYR A 213 -0.59 14.34 -7.14
CA TYR A 213 -0.43 14.43 -5.70
C TYR A 213 -1.71 13.94 -5.02
N SER A 214 -1.55 13.33 -3.85
CA SER A 214 -2.67 13.16 -2.92
C SER A 214 -3.03 14.48 -2.23
N ASN A 215 -4.11 14.46 -1.45
CA ASN A 215 -4.28 15.42 -0.36
C ASN A 215 -3.08 15.39 0.60
N VAL A 216 -2.84 16.51 1.26
CA VAL A 216 -1.85 16.60 2.34
C VAL A 216 -2.46 16.04 3.62
N PHE A 217 -1.71 15.22 4.33
CA PHE A 217 -2.08 14.66 5.62
C PHE A 217 -0.94 14.84 6.64
N SER A 218 -1.25 14.73 7.93
CA SER A 218 -0.25 14.85 8.99
C SER A 218 0.42 13.52 9.27
N GLU A 219 1.73 13.53 9.48
CA GLU A 219 2.53 12.37 9.85
C GLU A 219 3.44 12.70 11.04
N PHE A 220 3.77 11.70 11.86
CA PHE A 220 4.75 11.83 12.92
C PHE A 220 6.04 11.10 12.56
N VAL A 221 7.17 11.81 12.56
CA VAL A 221 8.46 11.26 12.17
C VAL A 221 9.56 11.56 13.19
N ASP A 222 10.60 10.74 13.18
CA ASP A 222 11.88 11.13 13.76
C ASP A 222 12.56 12.08 12.77
N ASP A 223 13.00 13.24 13.24
CA ASP A 223 13.63 14.28 12.44
C ASP A 223 14.90 13.78 11.72
N LYS A 224 15.55 12.75 12.27
CA LYS A 224 16.69 12.09 11.64
C LYS A 224 16.35 11.46 10.30
N ILE A 225 15.07 11.21 10.00
CA ILE A 225 14.65 10.60 8.74
C ILE A 225 15.06 11.43 7.52
N PHE A 226 15.19 12.76 7.67
CA PHE A 226 15.60 13.65 6.58
C PHE A 226 17.10 13.57 6.28
N SER A 227 17.92 13.10 7.22
CA SER A 227 19.38 13.04 7.06
C SER A 227 19.89 11.88 6.19
N PHE A 228 19.02 10.93 5.84
CA PHE A 228 19.41 9.76 5.04
C PHE A 228 19.44 10.02 3.53
N ASN A 229 18.80 11.11 3.06
CA ASN A 229 18.78 11.45 1.64
C ASN A 229 20.05 12.15 1.14
N ASP A 230 20.89 12.66 2.05
CA ASP A 230 22.11 13.40 1.68
C ASP A 230 23.30 12.47 1.35
N THR A 231 23.17 11.16 1.61
CA THR A 231 24.28 10.19 1.46
C THR A 231 24.29 9.38 0.15
N GLU A 232 23.34 9.59 -0.77
CA GLU A 232 23.27 8.87 -2.06
C GLU A 232 23.40 9.77 -3.31
N ASN A 233 24.01 10.96 -3.20
CA ASN A 233 24.37 11.79 -4.35
C ASN A 233 25.88 11.72 -4.67
#